data_AF-A0A5N3S783-F1
#
_entry.id   AF-A0A5N3S783-F1
#
_cell.length_a   1.000
_cell.length_b   1.000
_cell.length_c   1.000
_cell.angle_alpha   90.00
_cell.angle_beta   90.00
_cell.angle_gamma   90.00
#
_symmetry.space_group_name_H-M   'P 1'
#
loop_
_entity.id
_entity.type
_entity.pdbx_description
1 polymer ?
#
loop_
_entity_poly.entity_id
_entity_poly.type
_entity_poly.pdbx_seq_one_letter_code
_entity_poly.pdbx_strand_id
1 'polypeptide(L)'
;MQIKKMDAPLDMQIGARFDTKNHGYVTVIEYYNTHTVIVAFENTGNIRAITAAKLRSGQLSDRSVPPQSTLVGETIQSPKHGILTITAVESGNIVVMANREGEEVRMLLAAVQKMRDREEEDISDKEQPKMPTSLSALTKRNKKTKDVNSLLKKMLTDYGK
;
A
#
# COMPACT_ATOMS: atom_id res chain seq x y z
N MET A 1 36.06 -21.47 12.93
CA MET A 1 35.79 -21.80 11.51
C MET A 1 35.50 -20.51 10.76
N GLN A 2 36.31 -20.14 9.78
CA GLN A 2 35.98 -19.03 8.87
C GLN A 2 35.01 -19.56 7.82
N ILE A 3 33.82 -18.95 7.73
CA ILE A 3 32.82 -19.31 6.72
C ILE A 3 33.32 -18.74 5.39
N LYS A 4 33.63 -19.61 4.43
CA LYS A 4 34.02 -19.21 3.08
C LYS A 4 32.80 -18.61 2.37
N LYS A 5 32.92 -17.36 1.93
CA LYS A 5 31.89 -16.66 1.14
C LYS A 5 31.77 -17.32 -0.24
N MET A 6 30.56 -17.66 -0.63
CA MET A 6 30.23 -18.21 -1.95
C MET A 6 29.68 -17.10 -2.85
N ASP A 7 29.76 -17.32 -4.17
CA ASP A 7 29.14 -16.41 -5.12
C ASP A 7 27.62 -16.47 -5.04
N ALA A 8 27.01 -15.28 -5.06
CA ALA A 8 25.57 -15.13 -4.98
C ALA A 8 24.90 -15.57 -6.30
N PRO A 9 23.84 -16.38 -6.23
CA PRO A 9 22.95 -16.63 -7.36
C PRO A 9 22.34 -15.33 -7.93
N LEU A 10 21.94 -15.34 -9.21
CA LEU A 10 21.35 -14.19 -9.90
C LEU A 10 20.14 -13.58 -9.15
N ASP A 11 19.33 -14.42 -8.52
CA ASP A 11 18.16 -14.01 -7.77
C ASP A 11 18.48 -13.42 -6.39
N MET A 12 19.67 -13.67 -5.83
CA MET A 12 20.06 -13.23 -4.48
C MET A 12 21.23 -12.25 -4.48
N GLN A 13 21.35 -11.47 -5.54
CA GLN A 13 22.32 -10.39 -5.59
C GLN A 13 22.01 -9.34 -4.52
N ILE A 14 23.05 -8.62 -4.11
CA ILE A 14 22.93 -7.53 -3.15
C ILE A 14 21.96 -6.48 -3.71
N GLY A 15 20.97 -6.09 -2.90
CA GLY A 15 19.89 -5.20 -3.30
C GLY A 15 18.65 -5.89 -3.87
N ALA A 16 18.65 -7.22 -4.05
CA ALA A 16 17.46 -7.95 -4.48
C ALA A 16 16.32 -7.79 -3.46
N ARG A 17 15.12 -7.52 -3.96
CA ARG A 17 13.90 -7.36 -3.16
C ARG A 17 13.04 -8.61 -3.20
N PHE A 18 12.57 -9.02 -2.03
CA PHE A 18 11.70 -10.18 -1.84
C PHE A 18 10.47 -9.79 -1.03
N ASP A 19 9.32 -10.36 -1.40
CA ASP A 19 8.08 -10.20 -0.66
C ASP A 19 7.96 -11.29 0.43
N THR A 20 7.49 -10.91 1.60
CA THR A 20 7.23 -11.83 2.72
C THR A 20 5.74 -11.95 2.96
N LYS A 21 5.30 -13.11 3.45
CA LYS A 21 3.87 -13.36 3.65
C LYS A 21 3.20 -12.41 4.66
N ASN A 22 3.95 -11.96 5.67
CA ASN A 22 3.37 -11.31 6.86
C ASN A 22 3.97 -9.94 7.20
N HIS A 23 5.15 -9.58 6.66
CA HIS A 23 5.94 -8.44 7.13
C HIS A 23 6.43 -7.53 6.00
N GLY A 24 5.82 -7.62 4.81
CA GLY A 24 6.16 -6.77 3.66
C GLY A 24 7.48 -7.13 2.99
N TYR A 25 8.15 -6.13 2.44
CA TYR A 25 9.34 -6.32 1.61
C TYR A 25 10.63 -6.42 2.42
N VAL A 26 11.56 -7.19 1.86
CA VAL A 26 12.88 -7.47 2.42
C VAL A 26 13.93 -7.30 1.34
N THR A 27 15.05 -6.67 1.70
CA THR A 27 16.20 -6.44 0.82
C THR A 27 17.38 -7.32 1.23
N VAL A 28 18.07 -7.89 0.24
CA VAL A 28 19.31 -8.65 0.49
C VAL A 28 20.47 -7.68 0.68
N ILE A 29 21.11 -7.71 1.85
CA ILE A 29 22.30 -6.91 2.14
C ILE A 29 23.56 -7.67 1.74
N GLU A 30 23.65 -8.94 2.13
CA GLU A 30 24.84 -9.74 1.91
C GLU A 30 24.54 -11.23 1.79
N TYR A 31 25.23 -11.90 0.88
CA TYR A 31 25.15 -13.35 0.69
C TYR A 31 26.46 -14.02 1.11
N TYR A 32 26.36 -15.04 1.98
CA TYR A 32 27.50 -15.88 2.34
C TYR A 32 27.39 -17.28 1.76
N ASN A 33 26.23 -17.92 1.96
CA ASN A 33 25.92 -19.24 1.41
C ASN A 33 24.39 -19.44 1.36
N THR A 34 23.95 -20.61 0.88
CA THR A 34 22.53 -20.98 0.79
C THR A 34 21.80 -21.01 2.14
N HIS A 35 22.53 -21.11 3.24
CA HIS A 35 21.98 -21.16 4.60
C HIS A 35 22.04 -19.82 5.33
N THR A 36 22.88 -18.89 4.85
CA THR A 36 23.26 -17.64 5.52
C THR A 36 23.22 -16.52 4.50
N VAL A 37 22.04 -15.93 4.38
CA VAL A 37 21.77 -14.72 3.61
C VAL A 37 21.36 -13.65 4.61
N ILE A 38 22.08 -12.54 4.60
CA ILE A 38 21.80 -11.38 5.44
C ILE A 38 20.81 -10.49 4.70
N VAL A 39 19.68 -10.23 5.35
CA VAL A 39 18.57 -9.47 4.78
C VAL A 39 18.10 -8.39 5.76
N ALA A 40 17.57 -7.29 5.23
CA ALA A 40 16.92 -6.23 5.99
C ALA A 40 15.45 -6.09 5.61
N PHE A 41 14.59 -5.98 6.62
CA PHE A 41 13.19 -5.61 6.42
C PHE A 41 13.09 -4.12 6.09
N GLU A 42 12.38 -3.75 5.01
CA GLU A 42 12.23 -2.34 4.64
C GLU A 42 11.38 -1.57 5.66
N ASN A 43 10.40 -2.23 6.28
CA ASN A 43 9.46 -1.59 7.22
C ASN A 43 10.13 -1.24 8.57
N THR A 44 11.00 -2.12 9.07
CA THR A 44 11.61 -1.98 10.42
C THR A 44 13.09 -1.64 10.40
N GLY A 45 13.76 -1.83 9.27
CA GLY A 45 15.22 -1.80 9.18
C GLY A 45 15.90 -2.94 9.94
N ASN A 46 15.14 -3.93 10.45
CA ASN A 46 15.72 -5.03 11.21
C ASN A 46 16.53 -5.94 10.29
N ILE A 47 17.71 -6.37 10.73
CA ILE A 47 18.62 -7.20 9.95
C ILE A 47 18.61 -8.63 10.51
N ARG A 48 18.47 -9.62 9.62
CA ARG A 48 18.48 -11.04 9.98
C ARG A 48 19.28 -11.89 9.02
N ALA A 49 19.88 -12.94 9.57
CA ALA A 49 20.44 -14.03 8.79
C ALA A 49 19.36 -15.11 8.56
N ILE A 50 19.17 -15.50 7.30
CA ILE A 50 18.16 -16.48 6.90
C ILE A 50 18.67 -17.42 5.81
N THR A 51 17.96 -18.53 5.61
CA THR A 51 18.29 -19.45 4.51
C THR A 51 17.66 -18.97 3.20
N ALA A 52 18.34 -19.23 2.09
CA ALA A 52 17.87 -18.89 0.75
C ALA A 52 16.50 -19.53 0.42
N ALA A 53 16.26 -20.75 0.88
CA ALA A 53 14.98 -21.43 0.70
C ALA A 53 13.81 -20.69 1.38
N LYS A 54 14.04 -20.14 2.58
CA LYS A 54 13.02 -19.37 3.32
C LYS A 54 12.78 -18.00 2.72
N LEU A 55 13.83 -17.38 2.16
CA LEU A 55 13.72 -16.10 1.46
C LEU A 55 12.81 -16.25 0.24
N ARG A 56 13.04 -17.28 -0.59
CA ARG A 56 12.22 -17.55 -1.79
C ARG A 56 10.78 -17.94 -1.47
N SER A 57 10.56 -18.67 -0.38
CA SER A 57 9.20 -19.06 0.02
C SER A 57 8.44 -17.96 0.76
N GLY A 58 9.09 -16.81 1.03
CA GLY A 58 8.52 -15.71 1.80
C GLY A 58 8.22 -16.07 3.27
N GLN A 59 8.76 -17.18 3.77
CA GLN A 59 8.59 -17.64 5.16
C GLN A 59 9.60 -16.97 6.09
N LEU A 60 9.50 -15.66 6.19
CA LEU A 60 10.35 -14.83 7.02
C LEU A 60 9.47 -14.01 7.97
N SER A 61 9.72 -14.16 9.26
CA SER A 61 9.06 -13.38 10.30
C SER A 61 10.02 -12.41 10.97
N ASP A 62 9.57 -11.17 11.12
CA ASP A 62 10.22 -10.23 12.02
C ASP A 62 9.74 -10.52 13.44
N ARG A 63 10.67 -10.56 14.41
CA ARG A 63 10.31 -10.74 15.83
C ARG A 63 10.04 -9.42 16.53
N SER A 64 10.49 -8.29 15.96
CA SER A 64 10.23 -6.98 16.54
C SER A 64 8.80 -6.51 16.28
N VAL A 65 8.08 -7.12 15.34
CA VAL A 65 6.73 -6.69 14.95
C VAL A 65 5.76 -7.85 14.85
N PRO A 66 4.50 -7.70 15.25
CA PRO A 66 3.48 -8.73 15.11
C PRO A 66 3.16 -9.04 13.63
N PRO A 67 2.75 -10.28 13.32
CA PRO A 67 2.36 -10.69 11.97
C PRO A 67 1.15 -9.84 11.50
N GLN A 68 1.21 -9.31 10.27
CA GLN A 68 0.38 -8.22 9.70
C GLN A 68 1.03 -6.82 9.73
N SER A 69 2.37 -6.75 9.73
CA SER A 69 3.13 -5.49 9.75
C SER A 69 3.21 -4.77 8.41
N THR A 70 2.49 -5.21 7.37
CA THR A 70 2.57 -4.60 6.02
C THR A 70 2.28 -3.10 6.05
N LEU A 71 1.45 -2.65 6.99
CA LEU A 71 1.03 -1.26 7.15
C LEU A 71 2.01 -0.40 7.96
N VAL A 72 3.05 -0.99 8.56
CA VAL A 72 4.00 -0.24 9.41
C VAL A 72 4.86 0.69 8.56
N GLY A 73 4.89 1.97 8.92
CA GLY A 73 5.54 3.05 8.17
C GLY A 73 4.61 3.82 7.23
N GLU A 74 3.37 3.36 7.01
CA GLU A 74 2.39 4.07 6.20
C GLU A 74 1.85 5.30 6.95
N THR A 75 1.70 6.42 6.25
CA THR A 75 1.12 7.65 6.78
C THR A 75 -0.34 7.77 6.38
N ILE A 76 -1.23 8.06 7.34
CA ILE A 76 -2.67 8.14 7.14
C ILE A 76 -3.17 9.47 7.70
N GLN A 77 -4.10 10.12 6.99
CA GLN A 77 -4.76 11.32 7.50
C GLN A 77 -6.00 10.93 8.32
N SER A 78 -5.95 11.20 9.61
CA SER A 78 -7.13 11.17 10.46
C SER A 78 -7.80 12.55 10.50
N PRO A 79 -9.13 12.64 10.35
CA PRO A 79 -9.87 13.90 10.51
C PRO A 79 -9.68 14.56 11.88
N LYS A 80 -9.37 13.76 12.92
CA LYS A 80 -9.29 14.21 14.32
C LYS A 80 -7.86 14.49 14.76
N HIS A 81 -6.90 13.70 14.28
CA HIS A 81 -5.52 13.72 14.76
C HIS A 81 -4.51 14.22 13.70
N GLY A 82 -4.94 14.47 12.46
CA GLY A 82 -4.05 14.90 11.39
C GLY A 82 -3.25 13.73 10.80
N ILE A 83 -2.01 13.98 10.39
CA ILE A 83 -1.14 12.98 9.75
C ILE A 83 -0.55 12.07 10.82
N LEU A 84 -1.02 10.83 10.83
CA LEU A 84 -0.58 9.75 11.68
C LEU A 84 0.37 8.83 10.92
N THR A 85 1.44 8.38 11.56
CA THR A 85 2.34 7.35 11.00
C THR A 85 2.13 6.06 11.75
N ILE A 86 1.87 4.95 11.05
CA ILE A 86 1.69 3.65 11.70
C ILE A 86 3.04 3.17 12.24
N THR A 87 3.13 3.02 13.56
CA THR A 87 4.33 2.55 14.25
C THR A 87 4.31 1.04 14.43
N ALA A 88 3.16 0.47 14.80
CA ALA A 88 3.03 -0.96 15.03
C ALA A 88 1.58 -1.44 14.83
N VAL A 89 1.43 -2.72 14.49
CA VAL A 89 0.14 -3.42 14.52
C VAL A 89 0.24 -4.47 15.63
N GLU A 90 -0.57 -4.35 16.67
CA GLU A 90 -0.61 -5.27 17.82
C GLU A 90 -1.54 -6.47 17.58
N SER A 91 -1.35 -7.54 18.38
CA SER A 91 -2.27 -8.69 18.40
C SER A 91 -3.64 -8.26 18.92
N GLY A 92 -4.68 -8.40 18.08
CA GLY A 92 -6.05 -7.97 18.40
C GLY A 92 -6.65 -6.98 17.41
N ASN A 93 -6.07 -6.81 16.21
CA ASN A 93 -6.50 -5.84 15.19
C ASN A 93 -6.40 -4.39 15.69
N ILE A 94 -5.44 -4.09 16.57
CA ILE A 94 -5.18 -2.74 17.07
C ILE A 94 -3.94 -2.22 16.36
N VAL A 95 -4.03 -1.02 15.81
CA VAL A 95 -2.96 -0.30 15.14
C VAL A 95 -2.53 0.86 16.03
N VAL A 96 -1.25 0.89 16.36
CA VAL A 96 -0.60 1.98 17.09
C VAL A 96 0.01 2.92 16.06
N MET A 97 -0.43 4.17 16.10
CA MET A 97 0.09 5.24 15.27
C MET A 97 0.68 6.34 16.14
N ALA A 98 1.66 7.05 15.60
CA ALA A 98 2.24 8.24 16.22
C ALA A 98 1.95 9.48 15.35
N ASN A 99 1.58 10.57 16.00
CA ASN A 99 1.54 11.88 15.37
C ASN A 99 2.95 12.46 15.21
N ARG A 100 3.09 13.56 14.44
CA ARG A 100 4.36 14.30 14.32
C ARG A 100 4.90 14.80 15.67
N GLU A 101 4.02 15.01 16.63
CA GLU A 101 4.35 15.44 18.00
C GLU A 101 4.70 14.27 18.93
N GLY A 102 4.65 13.02 18.45
CA GLY A 102 4.97 11.83 19.23
C GLY A 102 3.82 11.29 20.07
N GLU A 103 2.62 11.85 19.96
CA GLU A 103 1.43 11.32 20.63
C GLU A 103 1.00 9.98 20.02
N GLU A 104 0.86 8.95 20.87
CA GLU A 104 0.40 7.63 20.47
C GLU A 104 -1.13 7.58 20.38
N VAL A 105 -1.65 7.22 19.20
CA VAL A 105 -3.05 7.00 18.92
C VAL A 105 -3.28 5.54 18.58
N ARG A 106 -4.16 4.87 19.33
CA ARG A 106 -4.53 3.47 19.12
C ARG A 106 -5.89 3.40 18.43
N MET A 107 -5.97 2.75 17.28
CA MET A 107 -7.23 2.54 16.57
C MET A 107 -7.39 1.09 16.11
N LEU A 108 -8.61 0.70 15.79
CA LEU A 108 -8.88 -0.60 15.18
C LEU A 108 -8.44 -0.62 13.72
N LEU A 109 -7.86 -1.73 13.27
CA LEU A 109 -7.44 -1.97 11.88
C LEU A 109 -8.56 -1.67 10.87
N ALA A 110 -9.80 -2.04 11.19
CA ALA A 110 -10.96 -1.78 10.34
C ALA A 110 -11.25 -0.27 10.18
N ALA A 111 -10.98 0.55 11.20
CA ALA A 111 -11.13 1.99 11.11
C ALA A 111 -10.02 2.61 10.25
N VAL A 112 -8.79 2.11 10.40
CA VAL A 112 -7.62 2.51 9.63
C VAL A 112 -7.81 2.19 8.13
N GLN A 113 -8.31 0.99 7.81
CA GLN A 113 -8.65 0.59 6.44
C GLN A 113 -9.71 1.50 5.82
N LYS A 114 -10.80 1.80 6.54
CA LYS A 114 -11.82 2.75 6.06
C LYS A 114 -11.28 4.15 5.80
N MET A 115 -10.32 4.60 6.58
CA MET A 115 -9.67 5.90 6.36
C MET A 115 -8.83 5.89 5.09
N ARG A 116 -8.11 4.79 4.83
CA ARG A 116 -7.37 4.59 3.59
C ARG A 116 -8.29 4.51 2.37
N ASP A 117 -9.35 3.72 2.42
CA ASP A 117 -10.30 3.57 1.31
C ASP A 117 -10.93 4.93 0.94
N ARG A 118 -11.22 5.76 1.96
CA ARG A 118 -11.74 7.11 1.75
C ARG A 118 -10.72 8.05 1.11
N GLU A 119 -9.44 7.96 1.47
CA GLU A 119 -8.37 8.70 0.78
C GLU A 119 -8.23 8.26 -0.68
N GLU A 120 -8.32 6.95 -0.96
CA GLU A 120 -8.31 6.41 -2.33
C GLU A 120 -9.53 6.90 -3.13
N GLU A 121 -10.72 6.95 -2.52
CA GLU A 121 -11.92 7.54 -3.13
C GLU A 121 -11.72 9.04 -3.42
N ASP A 122 -11.21 9.82 -2.46
CA ASP A 122 -10.94 11.26 -2.62
C ASP A 122 -9.85 11.56 -3.68
N ILE A 123 -8.90 10.64 -3.91
CA ILE A 123 -7.91 10.73 -4.99
C ILE A 123 -8.56 10.35 -6.33
N SER A 124 -9.40 9.32 -6.35
CA SER A 124 -10.12 8.87 -7.55
C SER A 124 -11.12 9.90 -8.06
N ASP A 125 -11.78 10.63 -7.16
CA ASP A 125 -12.69 11.74 -7.49
C ASP A 125 -11.94 13.00 -7.96
N LYS A 126 -10.63 13.08 -7.68
CA LYS A 126 -9.72 14.11 -8.22
C LYS A 126 -9.07 13.70 -9.54
N GLU A 127 -9.28 12.48 -10.04
CA GLU A 127 -9.00 12.20 -11.45
C GLU A 127 -9.91 13.11 -12.29
N GLN A 128 -9.24 14.05 -12.96
CA GLN A 128 -9.82 15.07 -13.83
C GLN A 128 -11.02 14.52 -14.62
N PRO A 129 -12.10 15.30 -14.79
CA PRO A 129 -13.27 14.87 -15.53
C PRO A 129 -12.83 14.40 -16.92
N LYS A 130 -12.83 13.08 -17.13
CA LYS A 130 -12.46 12.48 -18.41
C LYS A 130 -13.39 13.07 -19.45
N MET A 131 -12.83 13.93 -20.32
CA MET A 131 -13.59 14.54 -21.40
C MET A 131 -14.23 13.40 -22.20
N PRO A 132 -15.54 13.47 -22.50
CA PRO A 132 -16.20 12.40 -23.25
C PRO A 132 -15.55 12.30 -24.63
N THR A 133 -14.83 11.21 -24.87
CA THR A 133 -14.05 10.96 -26.09
C THR A 133 -14.91 10.58 -27.29
N SER A 134 -16.24 10.44 -27.13
CA SER A 134 -17.13 10.01 -28.20
C SER A 134 -18.60 10.40 -27.98
N LEU A 135 -19.35 10.53 -29.09
CA LEU A 135 -20.80 10.79 -29.08
C LEU A 135 -21.61 9.75 -28.28
N SER A 136 -21.13 8.51 -28.23
CA SER A 136 -21.71 7.42 -27.44
C SER A 136 -21.43 7.53 -25.93
N ALA A 137 -20.45 8.33 -25.50
CA ALA A 137 -20.23 8.63 -24.08
C ALA A 137 -21.25 9.66 -23.54
N LEU A 138 -21.83 10.50 -24.40
CA LEU A 138 -22.85 11.50 -24.03
C LEU A 138 -24.23 10.88 -23.74
N THR A 139 -24.49 9.68 -24.26
CA THR A 139 -25.79 8.98 -24.12
C THR A 139 -25.83 8.06 -22.90
N LYS A 140 -24.70 7.85 -22.21
CA LYS A 140 -24.69 7.08 -20.96
C LYS A 140 -25.42 7.85 -19.86
N ARG A 141 -26.42 7.19 -19.30
CA ARG A 141 -27.44 7.72 -18.40
C ARG A 141 -26.84 8.03 -17.02
N ASN A 142 -26.33 9.25 -16.85
CA ASN A 142 -25.96 9.82 -15.56
C ASN A 142 -26.91 11.00 -15.28
N LYS A 143 -27.13 11.36 -14.01
CA LYS A 143 -28.09 12.40 -13.60
C LYS A 143 -27.83 13.73 -14.33
N LYS A 144 -26.54 14.08 -14.54
CA LYS A 144 -26.12 15.27 -15.30
C LYS A 144 -26.35 15.18 -16.82
N THR A 145 -26.32 14.00 -17.43
CA THR A 145 -26.54 13.84 -18.89
C THR A 145 -28.02 13.77 -19.28
N LYS A 146 -28.92 13.55 -18.32
CA LYS A 146 -30.38 13.60 -18.52
C LYS A 146 -30.86 15.02 -18.84
N ASP A 147 -30.33 16.00 -18.12
CA ASP A 147 -30.75 17.39 -18.25
C ASP A 147 -30.31 17.96 -19.61
N VAL A 148 -29.08 17.69 -20.03
CA VAL A 148 -28.55 18.10 -21.34
C VAL A 148 -29.32 17.45 -22.50
N ASN A 149 -29.66 16.16 -22.41
CA ASN A 149 -30.46 15.49 -23.43
C ASN A 149 -31.89 16.04 -23.52
N SER A 150 -32.48 16.45 -22.39
CA SER A 150 -33.80 17.10 -22.40
C SER A 150 -33.74 18.48 -23.06
N LEU A 151 -32.65 19.22 -22.85
CA LEU A 151 -32.42 20.55 -23.41
C LEU A 151 -32.17 20.48 -24.91
N LEU A 152 -31.35 19.54 -25.37
CA LEU A 152 -31.11 19.29 -26.79
C LEU A 152 -32.38 18.85 -27.52
N LYS A 153 -33.19 17.97 -26.91
CA LYS A 153 -34.49 17.58 -27.49
C LYS A 153 -35.43 18.76 -27.63
N LYS A 154 -35.50 19.64 -26.61
CA LYS A 154 -36.32 20.86 -26.68
C LYS A 154 -35.85 21.80 -27.79
N MET A 155 -34.54 22.02 -27.92
CA MET A 155 -34.00 22.87 -28.99
C MET A 155 -34.28 22.28 -30.38
N LEU A 156 -34.12 20.98 -30.59
CA LEU A 156 -34.46 20.34 -31.87
C LEU A 156 -35.95 20.42 -32.20
N THR A 157 -36.83 20.36 -31.22
CA THR A 157 -38.28 20.51 -31.45
C THR A 157 -38.70 21.95 -31.72
N ASP A 158 -38.03 22.92 -31.12
CA ASP A 158 -38.35 24.35 -31.32
C ASP A 158 -37.78 24.91 -32.63
N TYR A 159 -36.64 24.40 -33.11
CA TYR A 159 -36.06 24.80 -34.40
C TYR A 159 -36.70 24.14 -35.63
N GLY A 160 -37.64 23.20 -35.42
CA GLY A 160 -38.35 22.47 -36.48
C GLY A 160 -39.75 22.99 -36.79
N LYS A 161 -40.13 24.17 -36.29
CA LYS A 161 -41.36 24.89 -36.62
C LYS A 161 -41.07 26.22 -37.27
#